data_AF-A0A2I2KK59-F1
#
_entry.id   AF-A0A2I2KK59-F1
#
_cell.length_a   1.000
_cell.length_b   1.000
_cell.length_c   1.000
_cell.angle_alpha   90.00
_cell.angle_beta   90.00
_cell.angle_gamma   90.00
#
_symmetry.space_group_name_H-M   'P 1'
#
loop_
_entity.id
_entity.type
_entity.pdbx_description
1 polymer ?
#
loop_
_entity_poly.entity_id
_entity_poly.type
_entity_poly.pdbx_seq_one_letter_code
_entity_poly.pdbx_strand_id
1 'polypeptide(L)'
;MPPSPLVPPSVARAGGSPLDLGSAPTPGPSTTDRATPPPPPPAHAGRSALDLGGPGGTASVGTPGTTGSALDLPGGGPVTARRPPAAARVSEHSSRHRQRAERVAELDDGHPATIWTSEERGAGAMTVTLRWTPLTTSTGLPRPSNLHLGCLWQAGDGAAGLLHSLGRATSAPGPGARRQVLRLAGRDEQDGQTLYVDLASLPTFRRFFVVAYGLRAVPPWAQLRPTLTVGTAGGEHHLAMRLGEAPAAAQICVAASFHVVDDDLVIRREDDFVAGTLADAAARYGWSLDWNPDGMATHDDHTHDDQ
;
A
#
# COMPACT_ATOMS: atom_id res chain seq x y z
N MET A 1 -4.11 -27.01 -58.36
CA MET A 1 -3.57 -25.63 -58.46
C MET A 1 -4.61 -24.67 -57.89
N PRO A 2 -4.40 -24.14 -56.68
CA PRO A 2 -5.21 -23.05 -56.13
C PRO A 2 -4.71 -21.67 -56.63
N PRO A 3 -5.59 -20.65 -56.75
CA PRO A 3 -5.21 -19.33 -57.23
C PRO A 3 -4.57 -18.43 -56.16
N SER A 4 -3.64 -17.59 -56.61
CA SER A 4 -2.85 -16.61 -55.85
C SER A 4 -3.69 -15.48 -55.23
N PRO A 5 -3.30 -14.93 -54.07
CA PRO A 5 -3.94 -13.75 -53.46
C PRO A 5 -3.45 -12.42 -54.06
N LEU A 6 -4.41 -11.48 -54.18
CA LEU A 6 -4.28 -10.13 -54.72
C LEU A 6 -3.55 -9.17 -53.76
N VAL A 7 -2.67 -8.34 -54.32
CA VAL A 7 -2.00 -7.19 -53.67
C VAL A 7 -2.89 -5.94 -53.75
N PRO A 8 -3.04 -5.14 -52.68
CA PRO A 8 -3.63 -3.80 -52.78
C PRO A 8 -2.59 -2.73 -53.16
N PRO A 9 -2.90 -1.77 -54.06
CA PRO A 9 -1.98 -0.72 -54.46
C PRO A 9 -1.91 0.46 -53.48
N SER A 10 -0.75 1.12 -53.51
CA SER A 10 -0.33 2.24 -52.67
C SER A 10 -0.56 3.61 -53.36
N VAL A 11 -1.01 4.57 -52.53
CA VAL A 11 -0.86 6.05 -52.57
C VAL A 11 -1.13 6.84 -53.85
N ALA A 12 -1.98 7.86 -53.72
CA ALA A 12 -1.82 9.12 -54.47
C ALA A 12 -1.92 10.33 -53.53
N ARG A 13 -1.00 11.26 -53.75
CA ARG A 13 -0.69 12.48 -52.99
C ARG A 13 -1.23 13.68 -53.77
N ALA A 14 -1.93 14.60 -53.11
CA ALA A 14 -2.20 15.98 -53.55
C ALA A 14 -2.35 16.80 -52.26
N GLY A 15 -1.73 17.95 -52.03
CA GLY A 15 -1.36 19.02 -52.94
C GLY A 15 -2.29 20.21 -52.67
N GLY A 16 -1.88 21.17 -51.82
CA GLY A 16 -2.66 22.39 -51.58
C GLY A 16 -2.29 23.17 -50.31
N SER A 17 -1.51 24.23 -50.47
CA SER A 17 -1.53 25.49 -49.69
C SER A 17 -1.68 26.62 -50.73
N PRO A 18 -2.07 27.87 -50.41
CA PRO A 18 -2.07 28.56 -49.11
C PRO A 18 -3.37 29.34 -48.81
N LEU A 19 -3.51 29.95 -47.64
CA LEU A 19 -4.06 31.31 -47.46
C LEU A 19 -3.79 31.80 -46.04
N ASP A 20 -3.14 32.96 -46.01
CA ASP A 20 -2.64 33.75 -44.89
C ASP A 20 -3.69 34.80 -44.52
N LEU A 21 -4.10 34.91 -43.26
CA LEU A 21 -4.83 36.06 -42.69
C LEU A 21 -4.72 36.06 -41.16
N GLY A 22 -3.98 37.02 -40.60
CA GLY A 22 -4.34 37.70 -39.36
C GLY A 22 -3.44 37.49 -38.13
N SER A 23 -2.51 38.42 -37.93
CA SER A 23 -1.69 38.58 -36.73
C SER A 23 -2.45 39.20 -35.54
N ALA A 24 -2.30 38.58 -34.36
CA ALA A 24 -2.18 39.12 -32.98
C ALA A 24 -3.39 39.88 -32.34
N PRO A 25 -3.59 39.87 -30.98
CA PRO A 25 -2.56 40.25 -30.01
C PRO A 25 -2.38 39.36 -28.76
N THR A 26 -1.18 39.47 -28.23
CA THR A 26 -0.62 38.94 -26.98
C THR A 26 -1.32 39.52 -25.73
N PRO A 27 -1.71 38.70 -24.73
CA PRO A 27 -2.02 39.21 -23.39
C PRO A 27 -0.73 39.38 -22.56
N GLY A 28 -0.52 40.60 -22.07
CA GLY A 28 0.60 40.94 -21.17
C GLY A 28 0.47 40.36 -19.76
N PRO A 29 1.53 40.47 -18.93
CA PRO A 29 1.59 39.85 -17.61
C PRO A 29 0.74 40.62 -16.59
N SER A 30 -0.22 39.93 -15.99
CA SER A 30 -0.98 40.41 -14.84
C SER A 30 -0.12 40.36 -13.59
N THR A 31 0.32 41.52 -13.10
CA THR A 31 0.77 41.74 -11.73
C THR A 31 -0.44 41.64 -10.80
N THR A 32 -0.49 40.60 -9.97
CA THR A 32 -1.43 40.51 -8.85
C THR A 32 -0.65 40.56 -7.54
N ASP A 33 -1.06 41.53 -6.75
CA ASP A 33 -0.55 41.95 -5.46
C ASP A 33 -0.48 40.80 -4.44
N ARG A 34 0.68 40.64 -3.78
CA ARG A 34 0.93 39.61 -2.77
C ARG A 34 0.41 40.10 -1.42
N ALA A 35 -0.85 39.78 -1.11
CA ALA A 35 -1.39 39.99 0.22
C ALA A 35 -0.69 39.09 1.26
N THR A 36 -0.08 39.73 2.26
CA THR A 36 0.57 39.10 3.42
C THR A 36 -0.46 38.37 4.30
N PRO A 37 -0.21 37.12 4.75
CA PRO A 37 -1.09 36.46 5.70
C PRO A 37 -0.93 37.05 7.12
N PRO A 38 -2.01 37.12 7.93
CA PRO A 38 -1.93 37.60 9.31
C PRO A 38 -1.19 36.60 10.24
N PRO A 39 -0.57 37.08 11.32
CA PRO A 39 0.14 36.22 12.27
C PRO A 39 -0.83 35.33 13.09
N PRO A 40 -0.39 34.14 13.54
CA PRO A 40 -1.19 33.24 14.36
C PRO A 40 -1.40 33.80 15.78
N PRO A 41 -2.53 33.46 16.45
CA PRO A 41 -2.77 33.86 17.84
C PRO A 41 -1.84 33.13 18.83
N PRO A 42 -1.57 33.72 20.00
CA PRO A 42 -0.63 33.15 20.98
C PRO A 42 -1.14 31.85 21.61
N ALA A 43 -0.22 30.91 21.80
CA ALA A 43 -0.44 29.65 22.50
C ALA A 43 -0.77 29.89 23.98
N HIS A 44 -1.94 29.45 24.42
CA HIS A 44 -2.25 29.38 25.84
C HIS A 44 -1.54 28.18 26.47
N ALA A 45 -0.47 28.48 27.21
CA ALA A 45 0.03 27.63 28.28
C ALA A 45 -0.92 27.72 29.50
N GLY A 46 -1.32 26.57 30.04
CA GLY A 46 -2.10 26.48 31.28
C GLY A 46 -2.24 25.02 31.71
N ARG A 47 -1.22 24.47 32.38
CA ARG A 47 -1.19 24.18 33.82
C ARG A 47 -2.06 22.99 34.25
N SER A 48 -1.37 21.88 34.56
CA SER A 48 -1.80 20.87 35.51
C SER A 48 -1.90 21.44 36.93
N ALA A 49 -2.85 20.90 37.71
CA ALA A 49 -2.67 20.30 39.04
C ALA A 49 -3.84 20.61 39.99
N LEU A 50 -4.37 19.53 40.62
CA LEU A 50 -4.74 19.40 42.05
C LEU A 50 -5.79 20.39 42.60
N ASP A 51 -6.69 20.09 43.52
CA ASP A 51 -6.92 19.03 44.50
C ASP A 51 -8.22 19.47 45.20
N LEU A 52 -9.22 18.60 45.38
CA LEU A 52 -10.31 18.83 46.33
C LEU A 52 -10.94 17.49 46.76
N GLY A 53 -10.39 16.94 47.85
CA GLY A 53 -11.15 16.57 49.05
C GLY A 53 -12.24 15.48 48.96
N GLY A 54 -11.94 14.31 49.54
CA GLY A 54 -12.94 13.42 50.14
C GLY A 54 -13.47 13.97 51.48
N PRO A 55 -14.42 13.28 52.16
CA PRO A 55 -14.00 12.08 52.90
C PRO A 55 -15.04 10.96 53.05
N GLY A 56 -14.55 9.78 53.47
CA GLY A 56 -15.27 8.88 54.38
C GLY A 56 -15.40 7.43 53.90
N GLY A 57 -14.85 6.48 54.65
CA GLY A 57 -15.34 5.08 54.59
C GLY A 57 -14.36 3.94 54.84
N THR A 58 -13.91 3.79 56.09
CA THR A 58 -13.65 2.52 56.83
C THR A 58 -12.65 1.47 56.33
N ALA A 59 -11.82 1.07 57.30
CA ALA A 59 -10.73 0.10 57.25
C ALA A 59 -11.17 -1.37 57.12
N SER A 60 -10.24 -2.21 56.64
CA SER A 60 -9.90 -3.44 57.36
C SER A 60 -8.47 -3.91 57.06
N VAL A 61 -7.82 -4.43 58.10
CA VAL A 61 -6.41 -4.80 58.24
C VAL A 61 -6.23 -6.30 58.00
N GLY A 62 -5.09 -6.70 57.43
CA GLY A 62 -4.61 -8.09 57.43
C GLY A 62 -3.25 -8.24 56.74
N THR A 63 -2.17 -8.23 57.53
CA THR A 63 -0.75 -8.43 57.15
C THR A 63 -0.44 -9.92 56.87
N PRO A 64 0.68 -10.25 56.19
CA PRO A 64 0.96 -11.55 55.59
C PRO A 64 1.85 -12.46 56.46
N GLY A 65 1.79 -13.76 56.18
CA GLY A 65 2.59 -14.81 56.81
C GLY A 65 3.38 -15.63 55.80
N THR A 66 4.64 -15.85 56.14
CA THR A 66 5.79 -16.35 55.36
C THR A 66 6.02 -17.87 55.55
N THR A 67 6.80 -18.47 54.63
CA THR A 67 7.66 -19.69 54.75
C THR A 67 7.06 -21.10 54.82
N GLY A 68 7.73 -22.03 54.12
CA GLY A 68 7.96 -23.39 54.65
C GLY A 68 8.06 -24.50 53.60
N SER A 69 9.28 -24.91 53.27
CA SER A 69 9.62 -26.06 52.42
C SER A 69 9.51 -27.42 53.12
N ALA A 70 9.45 -28.48 52.29
CA ALA A 70 10.24 -29.73 52.34
C ALA A 70 9.75 -31.00 53.09
N LEU A 71 9.93 -32.14 52.35
CA LEU A 71 9.97 -33.58 52.70
C LEU A 71 8.64 -34.21 53.23
N ASP A 72 8.25 -35.46 52.93
CA ASP A 72 9.00 -36.70 52.72
C ASP A 72 8.14 -37.78 51.99
N LEU A 73 8.79 -38.77 51.37
CA LEU A 73 8.26 -40.03 50.79
C LEU A 73 8.37 -41.15 51.87
N PRO A 74 7.69 -42.34 51.83
CA PRO A 74 7.78 -43.29 50.70
C PRO A 74 6.63 -44.36 50.51
N GLY A 75 6.75 -45.13 49.41
CA GLY A 75 6.15 -46.47 49.21
C GLY A 75 4.82 -46.50 48.43
N GLY A 76 4.54 -47.35 47.43
CA GLY A 76 5.22 -48.47 46.80
C GLY A 76 4.18 -49.35 46.08
N GLY A 77 4.19 -49.36 44.73
CA GLY A 77 3.56 -50.37 43.83
C GLY A 77 2.24 -49.99 43.12
N PRO A 78 1.82 -50.68 42.02
CA PRO A 78 2.59 -51.27 40.93
C PRO A 78 2.42 -50.49 39.58
N VAL A 79 3.37 -50.71 38.68
CA VAL A 79 3.49 -50.12 37.35
C VAL A 79 2.40 -50.64 36.41
N THR A 80 1.51 -49.76 35.95
CA THR A 80 0.74 -49.97 34.73
C THR A 80 1.57 -49.48 33.54
N ALA A 81 1.90 -50.39 32.63
CA ALA A 81 2.67 -50.11 31.43
C ALA A 81 1.93 -49.09 30.54
N ARG A 82 2.39 -47.84 30.56
CA ARG A 82 1.93 -46.80 29.64
C ARG A 82 2.52 -47.08 28.26
N ARG A 83 1.65 -47.53 27.37
CA ARG A 83 1.85 -47.69 25.92
C ARG A 83 2.68 -46.51 25.35
N PRO A 84 3.72 -46.75 24.54
CA PRO A 84 4.50 -45.66 23.95
C PRO A 84 3.60 -44.81 23.05
N PRO A 85 3.78 -43.48 22.99
CA PRO A 85 3.08 -42.68 22.00
C PRO A 85 3.48 -43.19 20.62
N ALA A 86 2.50 -43.63 19.84
CA ALA A 86 2.68 -43.90 18.43
C ALA A 86 3.34 -42.68 17.80
N ALA A 87 4.41 -42.90 17.03
CA ALA A 87 5.02 -41.88 16.19
C ALA A 87 3.88 -41.09 15.52
N ALA A 88 3.85 -39.78 15.78
CA ALA A 88 2.89 -38.88 15.21
C ALA A 88 2.90 -39.14 13.70
N ARG A 89 1.81 -39.75 13.22
CA ARG A 89 1.64 -40.00 11.80
C ARG A 89 1.71 -38.62 11.16
N VAL A 90 2.74 -38.42 10.35
CA VAL A 90 2.79 -37.35 9.36
C VAL A 90 1.67 -37.65 8.38
N SER A 91 0.44 -37.33 8.76
CA SER A 91 -0.74 -37.62 7.97
C SER A 91 -1.79 -36.55 8.25
N GLU A 92 -2.28 -35.96 7.17
CA GLU A 92 -3.51 -35.15 7.04
C GLU A 92 -3.42 -33.64 7.33
N HIS A 93 -2.46 -33.12 8.11
CA HIS A 93 -2.31 -31.66 8.26
C HIS A 93 -1.55 -31.01 7.08
N SER A 94 -0.68 -31.77 6.41
CA SER A 94 0.07 -31.27 5.24
C SER A 94 -0.75 -31.26 3.94
N SER A 95 -1.82 -32.05 3.85
CA SER A 95 -2.67 -32.10 2.67
C SER A 95 -3.63 -30.92 2.58
N ARG A 96 -4.12 -30.38 3.72
CA ARG A 96 -4.94 -29.16 3.72
C ARG A 96 -4.16 -27.90 3.33
N HIS A 97 -2.86 -27.85 3.61
CA HIS A 97 -1.98 -26.78 3.13
C HIS A 97 -1.67 -26.91 1.64
N ARG A 98 -1.51 -28.15 1.15
CA ARG A 98 -1.22 -28.43 -0.27
C ARG A 98 -2.47 -28.31 -1.16
N GLN A 99 -3.67 -28.49 -0.61
CA GLN A 99 -4.96 -28.28 -1.29
C GLN A 99 -5.43 -26.82 -1.25
N ARG A 100 -4.78 -25.93 -0.49
CA ARG A 100 -5.10 -24.49 -0.43
C ARG A 100 -4.35 -23.63 -1.45
N ALA A 101 -3.63 -24.28 -2.37
CA ALA A 101 -3.14 -23.67 -3.61
C ALA A 101 -4.19 -23.81 -4.74
N GLU A 102 -5.47 -23.95 -4.39
CA GLU A 102 -6.53 -23.54 -5.30
C GLU A 102 -6.33 -22.05 -5.57
N ARG A 103 -6.07 -21.74 -6.85
CA ARG A 103 -5.72 -20.43 -7.39
C ARG A 103 -6.62 -19.34 -6.79
N VAL A 104 -6.14 -18.67 -5.75
CA VAL A 104 -6.94 -17.70 -4.98
C VAL A 104 -7.11 -16.45 -5.83
N ALA A 105 -8.32 -16.22 -6.33
CA ALA A 105 -8.67 -15.05 -7.14
C ALA A 105 -9.07 -13.83 -6.29
N GLU A 106 -9.31 -14.02 -4.99
CA GLU A 106 -9.70 -12.97 -4.05
C GLU A 106 -9.02 -13.18 -2.70
N LEU A 107 -8.37 -12.14 -2.14
CA LEU A 107 -7.93 -12.17 -0.75
C LEU A 107 -8.95 -11.43 0.14
N ASP A 108 -9.28 -12.06 1.25
CA ASP A 108 -10.19 -11.59 2.29
C ASP A 108 -9.65 -12.00 3.68
N ASP A 109 -10.44 -11.78 4.73
CA ASP A 109 -10.03 -12.14 6.11
C ASP A 109 -9.85 -13.66 6.30
N GLY A 110 -10.50 -14.49 5.49
CA GLY A 110 -10.36 -15.95 5.51
C GLY A 110 -9.19 -16.48 4.66
N HIS A 111 -8.75 -15.70 3.68
CA HIS A 111 -7.63 -15.98 2.78
C HIS A 111 -6.76 -14.71 2.61
N PRO A 112 -6.04 -14.27 3.65
CA PRO A 112 -5.36 -12.98 3.62
C PRO A 112 -4.05 -12.99 2.83
N ALA A 113 -3.63 -14.13 2.28
CA ALA A 113 -2.37 -14.24 1.57
C ALA A 113 -2.41 -15.30 0.47
N THR A 114 -1.62 -15.07 -0.57
CA THR A 114 -1.32 -16.03 -1.63
C THR A 114 0.15 -15.92 -2.02
N ILE A 115 0.65 -16.91 -2.75
CA ILE A 115 1.99 -16.93 -3.31
C ILE A 115 1.83 -17.10 -4.82
N TRP A 116 2.50 -16.25 -5.58
CA TRP A 116 2.67 -16.45 -7.02
C TRP A 116 4.08 -16.96 -7.25
N THR A 117 4.15 -18.21 -7.70
CA THR A 117 5.41 -18.81 -8.14
C THR A 117 5.96 -18.10 -9.38
N SER A 118 7.24 -18.31 -9.71
CA SER A 118 7.79 -17.73 -10.94
C SER A 118 7.03 -18.13 -12.21
N GLU A 119 6.41 -19.32 -12.24
CA GLU A 119 5.56 -19.75 -13.36
C GLU A 119 4.27 -18.94 -13.44
N GLU A 120 3.58 -18.76 -12.31
CA GLU A 120 2.31 -18.03 -12.22
C GLU A 120 2.47 -16.52 -12.45
N ARG A 121 3.57 -15.96 -11.93
CA ARG A 121 3.95 -14.57 -12.18
C ARG A 121 4.21 -14.34 -13.67
N GLY A 122 4.78 -15.33 -14.34
CA GLY A 122 5.19 -15.24 -15.75
C GLY A 122 6.24 -14.15 -15.99
N ALA A 123 6.32 -13.70 -17.24
CA ALA A 123 7.22 -12.64 -17.68
C ALA A 123 6.47 -11.35 -18.06
N GLY A 124 7.17 -10.23 -18.08
CA GLY A 124 6.64 -8.94 -18.51
C GLY A 124 6.26 -8.03 -17.34
N ALA A 125 5.06 -7.45 -17.38
CA ALA A 125 4.60 -6.50 -16.39
C ALA A 125 3.43 -7.05 -15.56
N MET A 126 3.41 -6.67 -14.29
CA MET A 126 2.26 -6.79 -13.40
C MET A 126 1.67 -5.40 -13.17
N THR A 127 0.36 -5.33 -13.05
CA THR A 127 -0.37 -4.13 -12.69
C THR A 127 -0.99 -4.32 -11.31
N VAL A 128 -0.94 -3.27 -10.51
CA VAL A 128 -1.67 -3.16 -9.25
C VAL A 128 -2.55 -1.93 -9.35
N THR A 129 -3.86 -2.11 -9.48
CA THR A 129 -4.81 -1.04 -9.79
C THR A 129 -5.77 -0.82 -8.64
N LEU A 130 -5.83 0.40 -8.14
CA LEU A 130 -6.84 0.83 -7.17
C LEU A 130 -8.02 1.43 -7.92
N ARG A 131 -9.21 0.87 -7.72
CA ARG A 131 -10.48 1.36 -8.25
C ARG A 131 -11.44 1.71 -7.12
N TRP A 132 -12.39 2.58 -7.40
CA TRP A 132 -13.44 3.00 -6.46
C TRP A 132 -14.75 3.28 -7.18
N THR A 133 -15.82 3.30 -6.42
CA THR A 133 -17.15 3.76 -6.85
C THR A 133 -17.10 5.26 -7.09
N PRO A 134 -17.49 5.76 -8.29
CA PRO A 134 -17.58 7.18 -8.55
C PRO A 134 -18.55 7.87 -7.58
N LEU A 135 -18.16 9.05 -7.10
CA LEU A 135 -19.02 9.85 -6.23
C LEU A 135 -19.78 10.89 -7.06
N THR A 136 -21.02 11.13 -6.66
CA THR A 136 -21.85 12.20 -7.22
C THR A 136 -22.42 13.07 -6.10
N THR A 137 -22.71 14.33 -6.44
CA THR A 137 -23.47 15.24 -5.59
C THR A 137 -24.95 14.86 -5.58
N SER A 138 -25.75 15.48 -4.69
CA SER A 138 -27.20 15.27 -4.65
C SER A 138 -27.90 15.63 -5.97
N THR A 139 -27.30 16.54 -6.76
CA THR A 139 -27.79 16.92 -8.09
C THR A 139 -27.25 16.02 -9.22
N GLY A 140 -26.51 14.96 -8.90
CA GLY A 140 -25.97 13.99 -9.86
C GLY A 140 -24.65 14.38 -10.53
N LEU A 141 -24.05 15.52 -10.18
CA LEU A 141 -22.76 15.94 -10.75
C LEU A 141 -21.59 15.14 -10.16
N PRO A 142 -20.57 14.77 -10.94
CA PRO A 142 -19.38 14.08 -10.44
C PRO A 142 -18.67 14.85 -9.32
N ARG A 143 -18.18 14.12 -8.33
CA ARG A 143 -17.40 14.65 -7.20
C ARG A 143 -16.05 13.91 -7.12
N PRO A 144 -14.93 14.60 -6.82
CA PRO A 144 -13.64 13.95 -6.65
C PRO A 144 -13.66 12.92 -5.51
N SER A 145 -13.06 11.74 -5.73
CA SER A 145 -12.97 10.72 -4.67
C SER A 145 -12.02 11.09 -3.54
N ASN A 146 -11.05 11.98 -3.83
CA ASN A 146 -9.93 12.33 -2.93
C ASN A 146 -9.10 11.09 -2.50
N LEU A 147 -9.21 9.98 -3.22
CA LEU A 147 -8.48 8.74 -2.97
C LEU A 147 -7.30 8.62 -3.94
N HIS A 148 -6.10 8.34 -3.42
CA HIS A 148 -4.87 8.20 -4.20
C HIS A 148 -4.17 6.88 -3.89
N LEU A 149 -3.41 6.39 -4.86
CA LEU A 149 -2.50 5.27 -4.71
C LEU A 149 -1.08 5.77 -4.39
N GLY A 150 -0.41 5.08 -3.48
CA GLY A 150 1.01 5.23 -3.20
C GLY A 150 1.69 3.86 -3.07
N CYS A 151 3.01 3.86 -3.07
CA CYS A 151 3.79 2.63 -2.92
C CYS A 151 5.06 2.86 -2.11
N LEU A 152 5.16 2.23 -0.95
CA LEU A 152 6.42 2.12 -0.20
C LEU A 152 7.23 0.97 -0.78
N TRP A 153 8.53 1.13 -0.95
CA TRP A 153 9.37 0.10 -1.53
C TRP A 153 10.71 -0.02 -0.84
N GLN A 154 11.33 -1.19 -0.96
CA GLN A 154 12.67 -1.48 -0.49
C GLN A 154 13.37 -2.42 -1.48
N ALA A 155 14.50 -1.97 -2.02
CA ALA A 155 15.40 -2.72 -2.88
C ALA A 155 16.23 -3.73 -2.05
N GLY A 156 16.81 -4.72 -2.74
CA GLY A 156 17.65 -5.75 -2.12
C GLY A 156 18.95 -5.23 -1.53
N ASP A 157 19.45 -4.09 -2.03
CA ASP A 157 20.61 -3.37 -1.51
C ASP A 157 20.30 -2.50 -0.28
N GLY A 158 19.04 -2.44 0.14
CA GLY A 158 18.57 -1.66 1.28
C GLY A 158 18.01 -0.28 0.92
N ALA A 159 18.20 0.21 -0.30
CA ALA A 159 17.59 1.47 -0.74
C ALA A 159 16.06 1.38 -0.62
N ALA A 160 15.41 2.45 -0.16
CA ALA A 160 13.98 2.46 0.08
C ALA A 160 13.38 3.82 -0.26
N GLY A 161 12.07 3.85 -0.47
CA GLY A 161 11.39 5.10 -0.77
C GLY A 161 9.88 4.97 -0.84
N LEU A 162 9.24 6.08 -1.21
CA LEU A 162 7.79 6.20 -1.38
C LEU A 162 7.48 6.77 -2.77
N LEU A 163 6.59 6.10 -3.50
CA LEU A 163 5.95 6.62 -4.70
C LEU A 163 4.60 7.21 -4.35
N HIS A 164 4.31 8.41 -4.84
CA HIS A 164 3.00 9.05 -4.62
C HIS A 164 2.72 10.14 -5.67
N SER A 165 1.43 10.44 -5.87
CA SER A 165 0.94 11.32 -6.95
C SER A 165 1.37 12.78 -6.84
N LEU A 166 1.78 13.24 -5.66
CA LEU A 166 2.20 14.63 -5.42
C LEU A 166 3.71 14.84 -5.41
N GLY A 167 4.48 13.76 -5.42
CA GLY A 167 5.93 13.83 -5.41
C GLY A 167 6.50 13.83 -6.82
N ARG A 168 7.78 14.17 -6.95
CA ARG A 168 8.54 13.89 -8.18
C ARG A 168 8.88 12.40 -8.34
N ALA A 169 8.69 11.60 -7.28
CA ALA A 169 8.95 10.16 -7.27
C ALA A 169 7.71 9.37 -7.73
N THR A 170 7.58 9.20 -9.05
CA THR A 170 6.56 8.33 -9.65
C THR A 170 7.14 7.02 -10.20
N SER A 171 8.45 6.81 -10.11
CA SER A 171 9.11 5.55 -10.44
C SER A 171 10.19 5.17 -9.45
N ALA A 172 10.47 3.87 -9.34
CA ALA A 172 11.54 3.31 -8.51
C ALA A 172 12.26 2.15 -9.21
N PRO A 173 13.57 1.96 -9.01
CA PRO A 173 14.49 2.94 -8.44
C PRO A 173 14.49 4.19 -9.34
N GLY A 174 14.62 5.38 -8.75
CA GLY A 174 14.15 6.67 -9.30
C GLY A 174 14.69 7.12 -10.67
N PRO A 175 14.56 8.41 -11.00
CA PRO A 175 15.05 8.96 -12.28
C PRO A 175 16.54 8.66 -12.48
N GLY A 176 16.92 8.15 -13.65
CA GLY A 176 18.32 7.84 -13.99
C GLY A 176 18.77 6.41 -13.67
N ALA A 177 17.97 5.62 -12.95
CA ALA A 177 18.26 4.20 -12.80
C ALA A 177 18.15 3.48 -14.15
N ARG A 178 19.03 2.49 -14.38
CA ARG A 178 19.12 1.75 -15.66
C ARG A 178 17.83 1.00 -16.01
N ARG A 179 16.97 0.72 -15.02
CA ARG A 179 15.65 0.09 -15.19
C ARG A 179 14.69 0.56 -14.09
N GLN A 180 13.49 0.97 -14.48
CA GLN A 180 12.40 1.29 -13.56
C GLN A 180 11.62 0.02 -13.26
N VAL A 181 11.64 -0.42 -12.01
CA VAL A 181 10.95 -1.63 -11.56
C VAL A 181 9.51 -1.32 -11.19
N LEU A 182 9.27 -0.18 -10.54
CA LEU A 182 7.96 0.29 -10.14
C LEU A 182 7.68 1.62 -10.86
N ARG A 183 6.45 1.81 -11.34
CA ARG A 183 6.00 3.08 -11.93
C ARG A 183 4.54 3.35 -11.61
N LEU A 184 4.27 4.45 -10.93
CA LEU A 184 2.92 4.92 -10.62
C LEU A 184 2.38 5.75 -11.79
N ALA A 185 1.22 5.34 -12.30
CA ALA A 185 0.51 6.04 -13.37
C ALA A 185 -0.25 7.27 -12.85
N GLY A 186 -0.68 8.10 -13.81
CA GLY A 186 -1.64 9.17 -13.54
C GLY A 186 -2.94 8.61 -12.95
N ARG A 187 -3.59 9.43 -12.13
CA ARG A 187 -4.88 9.14 -11.52
C ARG A 187 -6.00 9.58 -12.45
N ASP A 188 -7.01 8.73 -12.61
CA ASP A 188 -8.26 9.03 -13.29
C ASP A 188 -9.45 8.71 -12.35
N GLU A 189 -10.49 9.55 -12.35
CA GLU A 189 -11.64 9.37 -11.46
C GLU A 189 -12.56 8.20 -11.87
N GLN A 190 -12.51 7.78 -13.13
CA GLN A 190 -13.28 6.67 -13.68
C GLN A 190 -12.48 5.36 -13.69
N ASP A 191 -11.23 5.43 -14.16
CA ASP A 191 -10.38 4.23 -14.33
C ASP A 191 -9.56 3.87 -13.09
N GLY A 192 -9.46 4.79 -12.14
CA GLY A 192 -8.71 4.62 -10.89
C GLY A 192 -7.25 5.04 -11.02
N GLN A 193 -6.35 4.33 -10.33
CA GLN A 193 -4.91 4.58 -10.42
C GLN A 193 -4.12 3.27 -10.42
N THR A 194 -3.14 3.16 -11.30
CA THR A 194 -2.37 1.93 -11.51
C THR A 194 -0.90 2.10 -11.15
N LEU A 195 -0.34 1.13 -10.43
CA LEU A 195 1.08 0.89 -10.30
C LEU A 195 1.50 -0.21 -11.28
N TYR A 196 2.48 0.06 -12.11
CA TYR A 196 3.14 -0.92 -12.98
C TYR A 196 4.37 -1.49 -12.29
N VAL A 197 4.55 -2.79 -12.39
CA VAL A 197 5.68 -3.54 -11.82
C VAL A 197 6.33 -4.35 -12.93
N ASP A 198 7.61 -4.13 -13.19
CA ASP A 198 8.41 -4.92 -14.12
C ASP A 198 8.88 -6.21 -13.45
N LEU A 199 8.23 -7.32 -13.80
CA LEU A 199 8.44 -8.62 -13.17
C LEU A 199 9.85 -9.17 -13.42
N ALA A 200 10.46 -8.82 -14.54
CA ALA A 200 11.81 -9.25 -14.88
C ALA A 200 12.90 -8.48 -14.12
N SER A 201 12.56 -7.39 -13.43
CA SER A 201 13.46 -6.69 -12.49
C SER A 201 13.04 -6.83 -11.03
N LEU A 202 11.87 -7.38 -10.78
CA LEU A 202 11.32 -7.52 -9.43
C LEU A 202 12.24 -8.26 -8.44
N PRO A 203 13.07 -9.25 -8.85
CA PRO A 203 14.06 -9.86 -7.94
C PRO A 203 15.10 -8.91 -7.35
N THR A 204 15.24 -7.70 -7.89
CA THR A 204 16.10 -6.65 -7.31
C THR A 204 15.46 -5.97 -6.10
N PHE A 205 14.18 -6.25 -5.80
CA PHE A 205 13.44 -5.71 -4.67
C PHE A 205 13.29 -6.75 -3.58
N ARG A 206 13.29 -6.29 -2.33
CA ARG A 206 12.99 -7.11 -1.16
C ARG A 206 11.49 -7.14 -0.88
N ARG A 207 10.87 -5.97 -0.89
CA ARG A 207 9.43 -5.80 -0.63
C ARG A 207 8.90 -4.46 -1.15
N PHE A 208 7.60 -4.41 -1.42
CA PHE A 208 6.89 -3.16 -1.62
C PHE A 208 5.45 -3.27 -1.12
N PHE A 209 4.91 -2.17 -0.65
CA PHE A 209 3.60 -2.07 0.00
C PHE A 209 2.78 -1.05 -0.77
N VAL A 210 1.52 -1.39 -1.00
CA VAL A 210 0.59 -0.53 -1.72
C VAL A 210 -0.35 0.11 -0.72
N VAL A 211 -0.39 1.44 -0.75
CA VAL A 211 -1.13 2.25 0.21
C VAL A 211 -2.18 3.08 -0.53
N ALA A 212 -3.40 3.07 -0.01
CA ALA A 212 -4.47 3.96 -0.46
C ALA A 212 -4.61 5.09 0.57
N TYR A 213 -4.66 6.34 0.14
CA TYR A 213 -4.72 7.47 1.08
C TYR A 213 -5.55 8.64 0.58
N GLY A 214 -6.08 9.38 1.55
CA GLY A 214 -6.76 10.65 1.34
C GLY A 214 -5.78 11.80 1.29
N LEU A 215 -5.80 12.57 0.20
CA LEU A 215 -4.81 13.62 0.04
C LEU A 215 -5.15 14.89 0.83
N ARG A 216 -6.37 15.40 0.67
CA ARG A 216 -6.79 16.68 1.29
C ARG A 216 -7.66 16.50 2.53
N ALA A 217 -8.22 15.31 2.70
CA ALA A 217 -9.17 14.97 3.74
C ALA A 217 -9.26 13.44 3.88
N VAL A 218 -9.94 12.99 4.93
CA VAL A 218 -10.31 11.57 5.07
C VAL A 218 -11.21 11.15 3.90
N PRO A 219 -10.88 10.07 3.16
CA PRO A 219 -11.74 9.56 2.10
C PRO A 219 -13.07 9.06 2.66
N PRO A 220 -14.20 9.23 1.97
CA PRO A 220 -15.46 8.60 2.34
C PRO A 220 -15.43 7.10 1.99
N TRP A 221 -14.61 6.32 2.69
CA TRP A 221 -14.29 4.91 2.41
C TRP A 221 -15.52 4.05 2.13
N ALA A 222 -16.55 4.17 2.97
CA ALA A 222 -17.80 3.40 2.85
C ALA A 222 -18.56 3.67 1.53
N GLN A 223 -18.47 4.90 1.00
CA GLN A 223 -19.09 5.26 -0.28
C GLN A 223 -18.22 4.84 -1.46
N LEU A 224 -16.90 4.97 -1.32
CA LEU A 224 -15.93 4.63 -2.37
C LEU A 224 -15.82 3.14 -2.60
N ARG A 225 -15.97 2.31 -1.56
CA ARG A 225 -15.83 0.84 -1.64
C ARG A 225 -14.60 0.42 -2.46
N PRO A 226 -13.38 0.85 -2.08
CA PRO A 226 -12.23 0.67 -2.94
C PRO A 226 -11.87 -0.80 -3.09
N THR A 227 -11.42 -1.15 -4.30
CA THR A 227 -10.92 -2.49 -4.63
C THR A 227 -9.54 -2.35 -5.24
N LEU A 228 -8.58 -3.08 -4.69
CA LEU A 228 -7.26 -3.25 -5.26
C LEU A 228 -7.26 -4.52 -6.12
N THR A 229 -6.83 -4.41 -7.36
CA THR A 229 -6.68 -5.55 -8.25
C THR A 229 -5.23 -5.72 -8.68
N VAL A 230 -4.75 -6.96 -8.69
CA VAL A 230 -3.41 -7.32 -9.17
C VAL A 230 -3.59 -8.22 -10.39
N GLY A 231 -2.90 -7.91 -11.48
CA GLY A 231 -2.96 -8.72 -12.70
C GLY A 231 -1.63 -8.78 -13.44
N THR A 232 -1.37 -9.87 -14.14
CA THR A 232 -0.21 -9.99 -15.03
C THR A 232 -0.59 -9.63 -16.47
N ALA A 233 0.39 -9.21 -17.29
CA ALA A 233 0.14 -8.78 -18.67
C ALA A 233 -0.53 -9.84 -19.56
N GLY A 234 -0.37 -11.13 -19.24
CA GLY A 234 -1.05 -12.23 -19.94
C GLY A 234 -2.50 -12.46 -19.50
N GLY A 235 -2.96 -11.81 -18.42
CA GLY A 235 -4.32 -11.95 -17.87
C GLY A 235 -4.62 -13.29 -17.20
N GLU A 236 -3.70 -14.26 -17.24
CA GLU A 236 -3.89 -15.60 -16.67
C GLU A 236 -3.99 -15.60 -15.14
N HIS A 237 -3.40 -14.60 -14.49
CA HIS A 237 -3.39 -14.46 -13.04
C HIS A 237 -3.97 -13.11 -12.64
N HIS A 238 -5.04 -13.16 -11.86
CA HIS A 238 -5.74 -12.00 -11.33
C HIS A 238 -6.09 -12.22 -9.87
N LEU A 239 -5.94 -11.17 -9.07
CA LEU A 239 -6.27 -11.14 -7.66
C LEU A 239 -7.06 -9.88 -7.34
N ALA A 240 -8.18 -10.01 -6.66
CA ALA A 240 -8.95 -8.89 -6.13
C ALA A 240 -8.83 -8.81 -4.61
N MET A 241 -8.78 -7.60 -4.09
CA MET A 241 -8.75 -7.31 -2.66
C MET A 241 -9.68 -6.13 -2.40
N ARG A 242 -10.79 -6.39 -1.72
CA ARG A 242 -11.68 -5.33 -1.27
C ARG A 242 -11.14 -4.73 0.04
N LEU A 243 -11.08 -3.41 0.10
CA LEU A 243 -10.77 -2.71 1.35
C LEU A 243 -11.96 -2.80 2.29
N GLY A 244 -11.68 -3.06 3.56
CA GLY A 244 -12.66 -3.27 4.62
C GLY A 244 -13.31 -1.98 5.11
N GLU A 245 -13.88 -2.07 6.31
CA GLU A 245 -14.56 -0.94 6.95
C GLU A 245 -13.55 -0.04 7.67
N ALA A 246 -13.43 1.20 7.18
CA ALA A 246 -12.50 2.17 7.72
C ALA A 246 -13.05 2.88 8.96
N PRO A 247 -12.25 3.06 10.03
CA PRO A 247 -12.55 4.00 11.09
C PRO A 247 -12.76 5.42 10.54
N ALA A 248 -13.62 6.22 11.19
CA ALA A 248 -14.00 7.55 10.71
C ALA A 248 -12.81 8.53 10.54
N ALA A 249 -11.72 8.34 11.29
CA ALA A 249 -10.53 9.17 11.22
C ALA A 249 -9.43 8.60 10.31
N ALA A 250 -9.62 7.42 9.70
CA ALA A 250 -8.58 6.77 8.91
C ALA A 250 -8.30 7.52 7.61
N GLN A 251 -7.14 8.16 7.51
CA GLN A 251 -6.72 8.86 6.30
C GLN A 251 -6.02 7.91 5.31
N ILE A 252 -5.46 6.81 5.82
CA ILE A 252 -4.64 5.88 5.05
C ILE A 252 -5.14 4.45 5.29
N CYS A 253 -5.02 3.63 4.26
CA CYS A 253 -5.12 2.18 4.32
C CYS A 253 -3.88 1.57 3.69
N VAL A 254 -3.15 0.76 4.44
CA VAL A 254 -2.15 -0.15 3.86
C VAL A 254 -2.92 -1.34 3.30
N ALA A 255 -3.10 -1.37 1.99
CA ALA A 255 -4.02 -2.29 1.34
C ALA A 255 -3.40 -3.68 1.15
N ALA A 256 -2.16 -3.73 0.67
CA ALA A 256 -1.46 -4.97 0.40
C ALA A 256 0.05 -4.85 0.54
N SER A 257 0.68 -5.97 0.89
CA SER A 257 2.13 -6.14 0.92
C SER A 257 2.58 -7.20 -0.09
N PHE A 258 3.74 -6.94 -0.68
CA PHE A 258 4.37 -7.79 -1.68
C PHE A 258 5.79 -8.05 -1.25
N HIS A 259 6.14 -9.32 -1.06
CA HIS A 259 7.45 -9.75 -0.62
C HIS A 259 8.06 -10.68 -1.64
N VAL A 260 9.29 -10.39 -2.05
CA VAL A 260 10.05 -11.28 -2.92
C VAL A 260 10.84 -12.23 -2.02
N VAL A 261 10.56 -13.52 -2.13
CA VAL A 261 11.22 -14.58 -1.38
C VAL A 261 11.73 -15.59 -2.39
N ASP A 262 13.05 -15.67 -2.54
CA ASP A 262 13.69 -16.40 -3.62
C ASP A 262 13.14 -15.93 -4.99
N ASP A 263 12.50 -16.81 -5.76
CA ASP A 263 11.87 -16.48 -7.04
C ASP A 263 10.35 -16.28 -6.95
N ASP A 264 9.78 -16.43 -5.74
CA ASP A 264 8.34 -16.36 -5.49
C ASP A 264 7.93 -14.96 -5.00
N LEU A 265 6.70 -14.58 -5.35
CA LEU A 265 6.07 -13.34 -4.91
C LEU A 265 4.96 -13.67 -3.90
N VAL A 266 5.20 -13.36 -2.63
CA VAL A 266 4.19 -13.48 -1.57
C VAL A 266 3.36 -12.20 -1.56
N ILE A 267 2.05 -12.34 -1.76
CA ILE A 267 1.08 -11.23 -1.76
C ILE A 267 0.18 -11.38 -0.55
N ARG A 268 0.07 -10.35 0.28
CA ARG A 268 -0.81 -10.34 1.45
C ARG A 268 -1.74 -9.15 1.42
N ARG A 269 -3.00 -9.39 1.78
CA ARG A 269 -3.96 -8.35 2.12
C ARG A 269 -3.64 -7.88 3.54
N GLU A 270 -3.35 -6.59 3.66
CA GLU A 270 -3.02 -5.98 4.94
C GLU A 270 -4.26 -5.31 5.56
N ASP A 271 -5.07 -4.62 4.74
CA ASP A 271 -6.31 -3.92 5.14
C ASP A 271 -6.19 -3.10 6.44
N ASP A 272 -5.03 -2.48 6.64
CA ASP A 272 -4.68 -1.81 7.89
C ASP A 272 -4.91 -0.31 7.78
N PHE A 273 -5.90 0.19 8.53
CA PHE A 273 -6.31 1.58 8.49
C PHE A 273 -5.59 2.43 9.53
N VAL A 274 -5.03 3.56 9.09
CA VAL A 274 -4.21 4.47 9.90
C VAL A 274 -4.83 5.87 9.88
N ALA A 275 -5.04 6.45 11.05
CA ALA A 275 -5.60 7.79 11.23
C ALA A 275 -4.56 8.93 11.14
N GLY A 276 -3.32 8.60 10.77
CA GLY A 276 -2.19 9.51 10.69
C GLY A 276 -1.69 9.74 9.26
N THR A 277 -0.39 10.00 9.16
CA THR A 277 0.33 10.34 7.93
C THR A 277 0.94 9.11 7.25
N LEU A 278 1.44 9.28 6.02
CA LEU A 278 2.17 8.21 5.32
C LEU A 278 3.43 7.81 6.08
N ALA A 279 4.04 8.73 6.82
CA ALA A 279 5.15 8.44 7.73
C ALA A 279 4.72 7.50 8.87
N ASP A 280 3.55 7.70 9.47
CA ASP A 280 3.02 6.83 10.53
C ASP A 280 2.76 5.41 10.00
N ALA A 281 2.17 5.31 8.81
CA ALA A 281 1.95 4.02 8.15
C ALA A 281 3.30 3.34 7.82
N ALA A 282 4.28 4.09 7.31
CA ALA A 282 5.60 3.56 7.01
C ALA A 282 6.34 3.06 8.27
N ALA A 283 6.32 3.84 9.35
CA ALA A 283 6.94 3.50 10.63
C ALA A 283 6.33 2.21 11.22
N ARG A 284 5.01 2.05 11.14
CA ARG A 284 4.28 0.85 11.60
C ARG A 284 4.77 -0.45 10.95
N TYR A 285 5.23 -0.37 9.70
CA TYR A 285 5.79 -1.52 8.96
C TYR A 285 7.32 -1.52 8.86
N GLY A 286 7.99 -0.72 9.71
CA GLY A 286 9.44 -0.70 9.86
C GLY A 286 10.19 -0.01 8.72
N TRP A 287 9.58 0.94 8.04
CA TRP A 287 10.31 1.86 7.17
C TRP A 287 10.87 3.03 7.98
N SER A 288 12.15 3.29 7.76
CA SER A 288 12.84 4.49 8.24
C SER A 288 13.27 5.25 7.01
N LEU A 289 12.36 6.07 6.50
CA LEU A 289 12.64 7.04 5.44
C LEU A 289 12.80 8.41 6.10
N ASP A 290 13.55 9.29 5.45
CA ASP A 290 13.53 10.69 5.84
C ASP A 290 12.21 11.31 5.36
N TRP A 291 11.58 12.12 6.21
CA TRP A 291 10.29 12.76 5.93
C TRP A 291 10.39 14.27 6.09
N ASN A 292 9.80 15.00 5.14
CA ASN A 292 9.47 16.40 5.28
C ASN A 292 8.46 16.59 6.42
N PRO A 293 8.33 17.82 6.99
CA PRO A 293 7.38 18.13 8.06
C PRO A 293 5.93 17.76 7.74
N ASP A 294 5.57 17.75 6.45
CA ASP A 294 4.25 17.37 5.95
C ASP A 294 4.04 15.84 5.82
N GLY A 295 4.98 15.02 6.31
CA GLY A 295 4.89 13.55 6.27
C GLY A 295 5.14 12.95 4.88
N MET A 296 5.93 13.63 4.05
CA MET A 296 6.27 13.24 2.68
C MET A 296 7.75 12.90 2.59
N ALA A 297 8.17 11.85 1.90
CA ALA A 297 9.59 11.47 1.89
C ALA A 297 10.48 12.64 1.42
N THR A 298 11.49 13.01 2.21
CA THR A 298 12.54 13.96 1.79
C THR A 298 13.39 13.31 0.71
N HIS A 299 13.79 14.11 -0.27
CA HIS A 299 14.80 13.71 -1.22
C HIS A 299 16.17 14.07 -0.66
N ASP A 300 17.12 13.13 -0.67
CA ASP A 300 18.54 13.49 -0.67
C ASP A 300 18.83 14.15 -2.02
N ASP A 301 18.79 15.49 -2.03
CA ASP A 301 19.38 16.28 -3.10
C ASP A 301 20.90 16.20 -2.92
N HIS A 302 21.50 15.06 -3.26
CA HIS A 302 22.94 15.02 -3.54
C HIS A 302 23.14 15.63 -4.92
N THR A 303 22.98 16.95 -4.98
CA THR A 303 23.54 17.75 -6.05
C THR A 303 25.05 17.52 -5.99
N HIS A 304 25.57 16.78 -6.97
CA HIS A 304 27.00 16.76 -7.25
C HIS A 304 27.36 18.20 -7.64
N ASP A 305 27.99 18.89 -6.70
CA ASP A 305 28.72 20.12 -6.95
C ASP A 305 29.93 19.72 -7.81
N ASP A 306 29.78 19.81 -9.12
CA ASP A 306 30.88 19.69 -10.08
C ASP A 306 30.52 20.45 -11.36
N GLN A 307 30.64 21.79 -11.30
CA GLN A 307 31.42 22.64 -12.23
C GLN A 307 31.19 24.13 -11.99
#